data_AF-A0A6A7NAJ8-F1
#
_entry.id   AF-A0A6A7NAJ8-F1
#
_cell.length_a   1.000
_cell.length_b   1.000
_cell.length_c   1.000
_cell.angle_alpha   90.00
_cell.angle_beta   90.00
_cell.angle_gamma   90.00
#
_symmetry.space_group_name_H-M   'P 1'
#
loop_
_entity.id
_entity.type
_entity.pdbx_description
1 polymer ?
#
loop_
_entity_poly.entity_id
_entity_poly.type
_entity_poly.pdbx_seq_one_letter_code
_entity_poly.pdbx_strand_id
1 'polypeptide(L)'
;MLAALREKPADQKMAAAFSVAEASLILGETQKALHRARAARDEELAKKPTDRRPIDPLSLESIACVQVSKKFKYPASEIEDYLARFEEAVAGKKRLVRSAMPPILGFQSWMATASPVETWPFSIQRGGRPMDMCAAIIAGKLTGKAEDLTLREFSERLADASARAFHLAQARALDRVARPGNGAQRPRRAA
;
A
#
# COMPACT_ATOMS: atom_id res chain seq x y z
N MET A 1 -5.91 0.15 -28.51
CA MET A 1 -4.65 0.08 -29.28
C MET A 1 -3.66 -0.94 -28.74
N LEU A 2 -3.41 -1.02 -27.43
CA LEU A 2 -2.55 -2.07 -26.82
C LEU A 2 -3.01 -3.51 -27.11
N ALA A 3 -4.32 -3.76 -27.12
CA ALA A 3 -4.88 -5.07 -27.51
C ALA A 3 -4.56 -5.45 -28.97
N ALA A 4 -4.57 -4.46 -29.88
CA ALA A 4 -4.29 -4.65 -31.31
C ALA A 4 -2.80 -4.85 -31.62
N LEU A 5 -1.91 -4.49 -30.70
CA LEU A 5 -0.49 -4.84 -30.74
C LEU A 5 -0.28 -6.29 -30.29
N ARG A 6 -0.90 -6.70 -29.19
CA ARG A 6 -0.79 -8.06 -28.63
C ARG A 6 -1.24 -9.15 -29.59
N GLU A 7 -2.30 -8.92 -30.38
CA GLU A 7 -2.87 -9.92 -31.32
C GLU A 7 -2.07 -10.16 -32.60
N LYS A 8 -1.05 -9.34 -32.92
CA LYS A 8 -0.26 -9.56 -34.15
C LYS A 8 0.74 -10.72 -33.98
N PRO A 9 0.95 -11.55 -35.03
CA PRO A 9 1.97 -12.60 -35.00
C PRO A 9 3.37 -12.00 -34.85
N ALA A 10 4.24 -12.68 -34.10
CA ALA A 10 5.59 -12.21 -33.72
C ALA A 10 6.44 -11.75 -34.93
N ASP A 11 6.27 -12.40 -36.08
CA ASP A 11 7.00 -12.10 -37.31
C ASP A 11 6.62 -10.74 -37.92
N GLN A 12 5.39 -10.26 -37.70
CA GLN A 12 4.95 -8.93 -38.13
C GLN A 12 5.29 -7.84 -37.11
N LYS A 13 5.50 -8.21 -35.84
CA LYS A 13 5.90 -7.27 -34.77
C LYS A 13 7.35 -6.82 -34.90
N MET A 14 8.24 -7.71 -35.32
CA MET A 14 9.64 -7.38 -35.60
C MET A 14 9.80 -6.38 -36.75
N ALA A 15 8.90 -6.40 -37.75
CA ALA A 15 8.92 -5.48 -38.89
C ALA A 15 8.17 -4.16 -38.63
N ALA A 16 7.32 -4.10 -37.60
CA ALA A 16 6.54 -2.92 -37.26
C ALA A 16 7.40 -1.96 -36.42
N ALA A 17 7.74 -0.80 -37.01
CA ALA A 17 8.46 0.26 -36.31
C ALA A 17 7.61 1.53 -36.30
N PHE A 18 7.32 2.03 -35.10
CA PHE A 18 6.50 3.21 -34.87
C PHE A 18 7.32 4.48 -35.01
N SER A 19 6.72 5.50 -35.61
CA SER A 19 7.25 6.86 -35.56
C SER A 19 7.23 7.39 -34.12
N VAL A 20 8.00 8.46 -33.85
CA VAL A 20 8.00 9.13 -32.54
C VAL A 20 6.59 9.59 -32.13
N ALA A 21 5.78 10.03 -33.09
CA ALA A 21 4.40 10.43 -32.84
C ALA A 21 3.52 9.25 -32.39
N GLU A 22 3.60 8.12 -33.08
CA GLU A 22 2.84 6.92 -32.71
C GLU A 22 3.31 6.34 -31.37
N ALA A 23 4.62 6.30 -31.13
CA ALA A 23 5.18 5.86 -29.85
C ALA A 23 4.71 6.75 -28.69
N SER A 24 4.64 8.07 -28.89
CA SER A 24 4.14 9.01 -27.89
C SER A 24 2.67 8.74 -27.50
N LEU A 25 1.83 8.40 -28.49
CA LEU A 25 0.43 8.01 -28.25
C LEU A 25 0.30 6.68 -27.51
N ILE A 26 1.15 5.70 -27.83
CA ILE A 26 1.10 4.37 -27.19
C ILE A 26 1.58 4.43 -25.74
N LEU A 27 2.64 5.20 -25.48
CA LEU A 27 3.26 5.32 -24.16
C LEU A 27 2.55 6.35 -23.26
N GLY A 28 1.65 7.18 -23.82
CA GLY A 28 0.97 8.24 -23.07
C GLY A 28 1.88 9.39 -22.67
N GLU A 29 3.01 9.54 -23.35
CA GLU A 29 4.08 10.48 -23.02
C GLU A 29 4.24 11.56 -24.08
N THR A 30 4.86 12.68 -23.74
CA THR A 30 5.09 13.75 -24.73
C THR A 30 6.24 13.40 -25.67
N GLN A 31 6.15 13.82 -26.95
CA GLN A 31 7.26 13.67 -27.90
C GLN A 31 8.56 14.29 -27.38
N LYS A 32 8.45 15.43 -26.66
CA LYS A 32 9.60 16.08 -26.02
C LYS A 32 10.28 15.19 -24.97
N ALA A 33 9.51 14.43 -24.19
CA ALA A 33 10.04 13.48 -23.23
C ALA A 33 10.79 12.33 -23.92
N LEU A 34 10.24 11.76 -24.99
CA LEU A 34 10.91 10.73 -25.79
C LEU A 34 12.21 11.23 -26.43
N HIS A 35 12.21 12.46 -26.94
CA HIS A 35 13.42 13.09 -27.47
C HIS A 35 14.51 13.27 -26.41
N ARG A 36 14.15 13.71 -25.20
CA ARG A 36 15.08 13.85 -24.07
C ARG A 36 15.63 12.51 -23.61
N ALA A 37 14.77 11.51 -23.45
CA ALA A 37 15.17 10.17 -23.04
C ALA A 37 16.15 9.53 -24.05
N ARG A 38 15.92 9.72 -25.35
CA ARG A 38 16.87 9.29 -26.37
C ARG A 38 18.21 10.00 -26.24
N ALA A 39 18.22 11.33 -26.08
CA ALA A 39 19.47 12.08 -25.94
C ALA A 39 20.27 11.63 -24.71
N ALA A 40 19.60 11.38 -23.58
CA ALA A 40 20.21 10.85 -22.37
C ALA A 40 20.78 9.43 -22.59
N ARG A 41 20.05 8.56 -23.30
CA ARG A 41 20.53 7.23 -23.68
C ARG A 41 21.77 7.31 -24.58
N ASP A 42 21.74 8.15 -25.60
CA ASP A 42 22.86 8.33 -26.54
C ASP A 42 24.09 8.89 -25.82
N GLU A 43 23.90 9.81 -24.87
CA GLU A 43 24.97 10.34 -24.00
C GLU A 43 25.56 9.24 -23.10
N GLU A 44 24.74 8.39 -22.49
CA GLU A 44 25.21 7.25 -21.69
C GLU A 44 25.91 6.18 -22.54
N LEU A 45 25.44 5.92 -23.75
CA LEU A 45 26.07 4.98 -24.67
C LEU A 45 27.41 5.51 -25.22
N ALA A 46 27.56 6.82 -25.35
CA ALA A 46 28.82 7.46 -25.74
C ALA A 46 29.91 7.36 -24.66
N LYS A 47 29.54 7.13 -23.39
CA LYS A 47 30.51 6.91 -22.30
C LYS A 47 31.19 5.55 -22.43
N LYS A 48 32.42 5.47 -21.92
CA LYS A 48 33.17 4.20 -21.83
C LYS A 48 32.38 3.21 -20.97
N PRO A 49 32.39 1.90 -21.28
CA PRO A 49 31.63 0.89 -20.54
C PRO A 49 31.87 0.90 -19.02
N THR A 50 33.06 1.32 -18.58
CA THR A 50 33.45 1.45 -17.17
C THR A 50 32.77 2.59 -16.43
N ASP A 51 32.33 3.64 -17.14
CA ASP A 51 31.76 4.87 -16.57
C ASP A 51 30.24 4.97 -16.82
N ARG A 52 29.62 3.94 -17.42
CA ARG A 52 28.20 3.95 -17.75
C ARG A 52 27.37 3.79 -16.50
N ARG A 53 26.36 4.66 -16.34
CA ARG A 53 25.33 4.43 -15.34
C ARG A 53 24.44 3.27 -15.80
N PRO A 54 23.99 2.39 -14.88
CA PRO A 54 22.91 1.46 -15.19
C PRO A 54 21.64 2.25 -15.57
N ILE A 55 21.17 2.06 -16.81
CA ILE A 55 19.89 2.64 -17.26
C ILE A 55 18.76 1.90 -16.55
N ASP A 56 17.88 2.65 -15.89
CA ASP A 56 16.72 2.07 -15.22
C ASP A 56 15.80 1.38 -16.26
N PRO A 57 15.50 0.07 -16.11
CA PRO A 57 14.64 -0.65 -17.04
C PRO A 57 13.19 -0.11 -17.12
N LEU A 58 12.77 0.75 -16.19
CA LEU A 58 11.47 1.42 -16.19
C LEU A 58 11.51 2.86 -16.72
N SER A 59 12.70 3.39 -17.00
CA SER A 59 12.87 4.69 -17.64
C SER A 59 12.61 4.60 -19.15
N LEU A 60 12.11 5.68 -19.74
CA LEU A 60 11.95 5.81 -21.19
C LEU A 60 13.29 5.68 -21.95
N GLU A 61 14.42 5.91 -21.26
CA GLU A 61 15.79 5.74 -21.78
C GLU A 61 16.10 4.27 -22.11
N SER A 62 15.39 3.34 -21.47
CA SER A 62 15.56 1.90 -21.69
C SER A 62 15.04 1.43 -23.05
N ILE A 63 14.14 2.20 -23.67
CA ILE A 63 13.53 1.86 -24.96
C ILE A 63 14.53 2.13 -26.09
N ALA A 64 14.95 1.09 -26.81
CA ALA A 64 15.83 1.29 -27.95
C ALA A 64 15.08 1.95 -29.13
N CYS A 65 15.78 2.83 -29.85
CA CYS A 65 15.29 3.40 -31.09
C CYS A 65 16.26 3.11 -32.24
N VAL A 66 15.71 2.93 -33.44
CA VAL A 66 16.49 2.71 -34.67
C VAL A 66 16.36 3.95 -35.54
N GLN A 67 17.49 4.46 -36.01
CA GLN A 67 17.51 5.55 -36.99
C GLN A 67 17.35 4.96 -38.40
N VAL A 68 16.25 5.29 -39.06
CA VAL A 68 15.98 4.91 -40.46
C VAL A 68 15.88 6.17 -41.29
N SER A 69 16.86 6.41 -42.16
CA SER A 69 16.84 7.51 -43.15
C SER A 69 16.49 8.88 -42.54
N LYS A 70 17.28 9.33 -41.55
CA LYS A 70 17.13 10.58 -40.78
C LYS A 70 15.90 10.69 -39.87
N LYS A 71 15.03 9.68 -39.81
CA LYS A 71 13.91 9.62 -38.85
C LYS A 71 14.18 8.54 -37.81
N PHE A 72 13.78 8.80 -36.58
CA PHE A 72 13.84 7.81 -35.52
C PHE A 72 12.55 7.01 -35.48
N LYS A 73 12.70 5.70 -35.35
CA LYS A 73 11.59 4.77 -35.16
C LYS A 73 11.82 3.90 -33.93
N TYR A 74 10.74 3.54 -33.28
CA TYR A 74 10.72 2.63 -32.13
C TYR A 74 10.21 1.27 -32.60
N PRO A 75 11.02 0.20 -32.54
CA PRO A 75 10.55 -1.15 -32.81
C PRO A 75 9.37 -1.49 -31.90
N ALA A 76 8.36 -2.18 -32.43
CA ALA A 76 7.21 -2.60 -31.64
C ALA A 76 7.63 -3.50 -30.46
N SER A 77 8.63 -4.36 -30.65
CA SER A 77 9.17 -5.23 -29.61
C SER A 77 9.71 -4.47 -28.40
N GLU A 78 10.46 -3.39 -28.63
CA GLU A 78 11.03 -2.57 -27.56
C GLU A 78 9.96 -1.87 -26.73
N ILE A 79 8.88 -1.42 -27.39
CA ILE A 79 7.72 -0.83 -26.71
C ILE A 79 6.98 -1.91 -25.92
N GLU A 80 6.77 -3.11 -26.49
CA GLU A 80 6.14 -4.23 -25.78
C GLU A 80 6.96 -4.67 -24.56
N ASP A 81 8.29 -4.80 -24.70
CA ASP A 81 9.19 -5.18 -23.61
C ASP A 81 9.22 -4.13 -22.50
N TYR A 82 9.18 -2.85 -22.85
CA TYR A 82 9.04 -1.76 -21.88
C TYR A 82 7.72 -1.86 -21.12
N LEU A 83 6.61 -2.05 -21.85
CA LEU A 83 5.29 -2.18 -21.24
C LEU A 83 5.16 -3.44 -20.39
N ALA A 84 5.76 -4.56 -20.79
CA ALA A 84 5.81 -5.78 -19.99
C ALA A 84 6.56 -5.56 -18.68
N ARG A 85 7.75 -4.94 -18.73
CA ARG A 85 8.52 -4.55 -17.54
C ARG A 85 7.75 -3.56 -16.66
N PHE A 86 7.06 -2.60 -17.26
CA PHE A 86 6.23 -1.65 -16.53
C PHE A 86 5.03 -2.33 -15.88
N GLU A 87 4.35 -3.23 -16.57
CA GLU A 87 3.24 -4.03 -16.03
C GLU A 87 3.72 -4.96 -14.91
N GLU A 88 4.87 -5.61 -15.04
CA GLU A 88 5.48 -6.42 -13.99
C GLU A 88 5.86 -5.59 -12.77
N ALA A 89 6.46 -4.41 -12.97
CA ALA A 89 6.79 -3.49 -11.88
C ALA A 89 5.54 -2.93 -11.20
N VAL A 90 4.48 -2.63 -11.98
CA VAL A 90 3.17 -2.22 -11.44
C VAL A 90 2.47 -3.39 -10.75
N ALA A 91 2.60 -4.63 -11.23
CA ALA A 91 2.05 -5.83 -10.61
C ALA A 91 2.79 -6.17 -9.30
N GLY A 92 4.12 -6.00 -9.29
CA GLY A 92 4.97 -6.09 -8.10
C GLY A 92 4.61 -5.01 -7.08
N LYS A 93 4.43 -3.75 -7.52
CA LYS A 93 3.91 -2.66 -6.68
C LYS A 93 2.48 -2.94 -6.22
N LYS A 94 1.59 -3.50 -7.04
CA LYS A 94 0.24 -3.91 -6.63
C LYS A 94 0.27 -5.08 -5.64
N ARG A 95 1.26 -5.97 -5.68
CA ARG A 95 1.50 -6.98 -4.63
C ARG A 95 1.96 -6.32 -3.33
N LEU A 96 2.90 -5.37 -3.40
CA LEU A 96 3.35 -4.57 -2.25
C LEU A 96 2.27 -3.62 -1.70
N VAL A 97 1.37 -3.12 -2.54
CA VAL A 97 0.25 -2.25 -2.17
C VAL A 97 -0.95 -3.08 -1.69
N ARG A 98 -1.17 -4.29 -2.23
CA ARG A 98 -2.11 -5.26 -1.64
C ARG A 98 -1.63 -5.75 -0.26
N SER A 99 -0.33 -5.79 -0.02
CA SER A 99 0.20 -5.99 1.34
C SER A 99 0.21 -4.70 2.18
N ALA A 100 -0.06 -3.53 1.61
CA ALA A 100 -0.06 -2.25 2.33
C ALA A 100 -1.46 -1.68 2.59
N MET A 101 -2.51 -2.11 1.90
CA MET A 101 -3.90 -1.94 2.34
C MET A 101 -4.83 -2.95 1.67
N PRO A 102 -5.49 -3.83 2.45
CA PRO A 102 -6.57 -4.67 1.93
C PRO A 102 -7.75 -3.80 1.47
N PRO A 103 -8.43 -4.16 0.36
CA PRO A 103 -9.64 -3.49 -0.08
C PRO A 103 -10.77 -3.74 0.92
N ILE A 104 -10.91 -2.87 1.95
CA ILE A 104 -11.95 -2.86 3.00
C ILE A 104 -12.55 -4.26 3.26
N LEU A 105 -11.69 -5.24 3.49
CA LEU A 105 -12.07 -6.48 4.13
C LEU A 105 -12.11 -6.08 5.59
N GLY A 106 -13.30 -5.79 6.12
CA GLY A 106 -13.46 -5.32 7.50
C GLY A 106 -12.70 -6.21 8.48
N PHE A 107 -12.40 -5.70 9.67
CA PHE A 107 -11.54 -6.36 10.67
C PHE A 107 -11.77 -7.88 10.83
N GLN A 108 -13.02 -8.35 10.75
CA GLN A 108 -13.36 -9.78 10.78
C GLN A 108 -12.74 -10.58 9.61
N SER A 109 -12.82 -10.05 8.40
CA SER A 109 -12.22 -10.64 7.21
C SER A 109 -10.70 -10.60 7.27
N TRP A 110 -10.10 -9.52 7.79
CA TRP A 110 -8.66 -9.47 8.04
C TRP A 110 -8.23 -10.56 9.02
N MET A 111 -8.88 -10.68 10.19
CA MET A 111 -8.56 -11.74 11.15
C MET A 111 -8.66 -13.15 10.55
N ALA A 112 -9.59 -13.38 9.62
CA ALA A 112 -9.79 -14.69 9.00
C ALA A 112 -8.65 -15.07 8.03
N THR A 113 -7.96 -14.09 7.44
CA THR A 113 -6.90 -14.32 6.44
C THR A 113 -5.52 -13.86 6.87
N ALA A 114 -5.39 -13.19 8.02
CA ALA A 114 -4.17 -12.52 8.45
C ALA A 114 -3.02 -13.50 8.67
N SER A 115 -1.87 -13.19 8.08
CA SER A 115 -0.60 -13.83 8.42
C SER A 115 -0.07 -13.28 9.76
N PRO A 116 0.74 -14.03 10.54
CA PRO A 116 1.26 -13.57 11.84
C PRO A 116 2.06 -12.26 11.81
N VAL A 117 2.60 -11.88 10.66
CA VAL A 117 3.39 -10.65 10.45
C VAL A 117 2.57 -9.50 9.87
N GLU A 118 1.33 -9.75 9.45
CA GLU A 118 0.46 -8.71 8.91
C GLU A 118 -0.08 -7.83 10.04
N THR A 119 -0.20 -6.54 9.75
CA THR A 119 -0.68 -5.54 10.70
C THR A 119 -2.02 -4.96 10.25
N TRP A 120 -2.80 -4.48 11.23
CA TRP A 120 -4.06 -3.78 11.02
C TRP A 120 -4.10 -2.49 11.85
N PRO A 121 -4.66 -1.39 11.33
CA PRO A 121 -4.76 -0.15 12.08
C PRO A 121 -5.84 -0.24 13.16
N PHE A 122 -5.47 0.11 14.39
CA PHE A 122 -6.40 0.20 15.53
C PHE A 122 -6.37 1.58 16.17
N SER A 123 -7.54 2.05 16.61
CA SER A 123 -7.64 3.18 17.53
C SER A 123 -7.48 2.69 18.97
N ILE A 124 -6.40 3.10 19.63
CA ILE A 124 -6.13 2.71 21.02
C ILE A 124 -6.98 3.56 21.96
N GLN A 125 -7.85 2.91 22.70
CA GLN A 125 -8.77 3.54 23.66
C GLN A 125 -8.03 3.96 24.93
N ARG A 126 -8.63 4.86 25.73
CA ARG A 126 -8.03 5.36 27.00
C ARG A 126 -7.62 4.24 27.98
N GLY A 127 -8.27 3.07 27.93
CA GLY A 127 -7.93 1.90 28.74
C GLY A 127 -6.84 0.98 28.17
N GLY A 128 -6.20 1.39 27.06
CA GLY A 128 -5.23 0.58 26.32
C GLY A 128 -5.85 -0.49 25.41
N ARG A 129 -7.18 -0.56 25.34
CA ARG A 129 -7.88 -1.54 24.51
C ARG A 129 -7.76 -1.14 23.02
N PRO A 130 -7.29 -2.03 22.14
CA PRO A 130 -7.36 -1.79 20.70
C PRO A 130 -8.81 -1.87 20.22
N MET A 131 -9.23 -0.92 19.38
CA MET A 131 -10.54 -0.91 18.73
C MET A 131 -10.35 -0.75 17.22
N ASP A 132 -11.02 -1.58 16.44
CA ASP A 132 -11.02 -1.46 14.98
C ASP A 132 -11.42 -0.03 14.55
N MET A 133 -10.78 0.49 13.51
CA MET A 133 -10.98 1.87 13.06
C MET A 133 -12.41 2.15 12.62
N CYS A 134 -13.05 1.21 11.89
CA CYS A 134 -14.45 1.36 11.51
C CYS A 134 -15.35 1.36 12.75
N ALA A 135 -15.12 0.44 13.68
CA ALA A 135 -15.86 0.41 14.95
C ALA A 135 -15.67 1.70 15.77
N ALA A 136 -14.46 2.26 15.80
CA ALA A 136 -14.16 3.50 16.52
C ALA A 136 -14.84 4.72 15.89
N ILE A 137 -14.91 4.80 14.56
CA ILE A 137 -15.64 5.85 13.84
C ILE A 137 -17.13 5.77 14.18
N ILE A 138 -17.73 4.59 14.01
CA ILE A 138 -19.17 4.38 14.24
C ILE A 138 -19.54 4.67 15.70
N ALA A 139 -18.67 4.30 16.65
CA ALA A 139 -18.90 4.53 18.07
C ALA A 139 -18.51 5.93 18.57
N GLY A 140 -17.96 6.81 17.71
CA GLY A 140 -17.46 8.13 18.12
C GLY A 140 -16.30 8.07 19.11
N LYS A 141 -15.48 7.02 19.04
CA LYS A 141 -14.38 6.71 19.98
C LYS A 141 -13.00 6.80 19.35
N LEU A 142 -12.88 7.57 18.27
CA LEU A 142 -11.60 7.79 17.61
C LEU A 142 -10.68 8.60 18.52
N THR A 143 -9.50 8.06 18.82
CA THR A 143 -8.53 8.71 19.73
C THR A 143 -7.50 9.57 19.01
N GLY A 144 -7.60 9.70 17.68
CA GLY A 144 -6.71 10.52 16.84
C GLY A 144 -5.33 9.91 16.59
N LYS A 145 -5.00 8.78 17.22
CA LYS A 145 -3.80 7.98 16.96
C LYS A 145 -4.22 6.57 16.55
N ALA A 146 -3.85 6.20 15.33
CA ALA A 146 -3.92 4.83 14.86
C ALA A 146 -2.57 4.15 15.15
N GLU A 147 -2.62 2.95 15.69
CA GLU A 147 -1.45 2.07 15.84
C GLU A 147 -1.68 0.82 15.00
N ASP A 148 -0.68 0.48 14.18
CA ASP A 148 -0.67 -0.77 13.43
C ASP A 148 -0.24 -1.90 14.35
N LEU A 149 -1.10 -2.89 14.53
CA LEU A 149 -0.82 -4.05 15.39
C LEU A 149 -0.94 -5.35 14.59
N THR A 150 -0.04 -6.28 14.87
CA THR A 150 -0.19 -7.68 14.45
C THR A 150 -1.33 -8.35 15.20
N LEU A 151 -1.79 -9.52 14.71
CA LEU A 151 -2.81 -10.31 15.39
C LEU A 151 -2.38 -10.68 16.83
N ARG A 152 -1.08 -10.98 17.00
CA ARG A 152 -0.49 -11.27 18.31
C ARG A 152 -0.58 -10.06 19.24
N GLU A 153 -0.06 -8.91 18.83
CA GLU A 153 -0.07 -7.69 19.64
C GLU A 153 -1.49 -7.22 19.97
N PHE A 154 -2.41 -7.35 19.01
CA PHE A 154 -3.83 -7.11 19.24
C PHE A 154 -4.37 -8.01 20.36
N SER A 155 -4.12 -9.31 20.28
CA SER A 155 -4.61 -10.29 21.26
C SER A 155 -4.02 -10.09 22.65
N GLU A 156 -2.71 -9.80 22.74
CA GLU A 156 -2.01 -9.52 24.00
C GLU A 156 -2.58 -8.25 24.67
N ARG A 157 -2.70 -7.15 23.91
CA ARG A 157 -3.27 -5.90 24.45
C ARG A 157 -4.74 -6.04 24.84
N LEU A 158 -5.51 -6.83 24.08
CA LEU A 158 -6.91 -7.09 24.39
C LEU A 158 -7.03 -7.93 25.67
N ALA A 159 -6.21 -8.96 25.84
CA ALA A 159 -6.17 -9.79 27.03
C ALA A 159 -5.79 -8.96 28.26
N ASP A 160 -4.73 -8.16 28.15
CA ASP A 160 -4.26 -7.25 29.20
C ASP A 160 -5.33 -6.23 29.61
N ALA A 161 -5.96 -5.57 28.64
CA ALA A 161 -7.02 -4.60 28.92
C ALA A 161 -8.23 -5.26 29.59
N SER A 162 -8.58 -6.48 29.19
CA SER A 162 -9.69 -7.25 29.76
C SER A 162 -9.39 -7.70 31.19
N ALA A 163 -8.18 -8.22 31.45
CA ALA A 163 -7.73 -8.62 32.77
C ALA A 163 -7.73 -7.43 33.74
N ARG A 164 -7.20 -6.27 33.34
CA ARG A 164 -7.24 -5.04 34.15
C ARG A 164 -8.67 -4.61 34.48
N ALA A 165 -9.56 -4.61 33.48
CA ALA A 165 -10.96 -4.25 33.69
C ALA A 165 -11.65 -5.20 34.67
N PHE A 166 -11.38 -6.50 34.56
CA PHE A 166 -11.90 -7.52 35.47
C PHE A 166 -11.40 -7.31 36.90
N HIS A 167 -10.09 -7.15 37.11
CA HIS A 167 -9.53 -6.93 38.44
C HIS A 167 -10.03 -5.63 39.09
N LEU A 168 -10.19 -4.55 38.32
CA LEU A 168 -10.78 -3.31 38.82
C LEU A 168 -12.25 -3.48 39.22
N ALA A 169 -13.03 -4.26 38.45
CA ALA A 169 -14.41 -4.56 38.79
C ALA A 169 -14.50 -5.42 40.07
N GLN A 170 -13.63 -6.43 40.19
CA GLN A 170 -13.55 -7.29 41.37
C GLN A 170 -13.14 -6.49 42.62
N ALA A 171 -12.13 -5.64 42.53
CA ALA A 171 -11.72 -4.76 43.63
C ALA A 171 -12.87 -3.86 44.11
N ARG A 172 -13.59 -3.23 43.18
CA ARG A 172 -14.77 -2.40 43.51
C ARG A 172 -15.90 -3.19 44.16
N ALA A 173 -16.11 -4.44 43.74
CA ALA A 173 -17.11 -5.31 44.34
C ALA A 173 -16.72 -5.67 45.79
N LEU A 174 -15.45 -6.01 46.01
CA LEU A 174 -14.91 -6.28 47.34
C LEU A 174 -14.99 -5.06 48.25
N ASP A 175 -14.65 -3.86 47.78
CA ASP A 175 -14.76 -2.62 48.57
C ASP A 175 -16.20 -2.33 49.03
N ARG A 176 -17.20 -2.66 48.19
CA ARG A 176 -18.62 -2.51 48.55
C ARG A 176 -19.05 -3.49 49.63
N VAL A 177 -18.53 -4.71 49.62
CA VAL A 177 -18.83 -5.74 50.63
C VAL A 177 -18.07 -5.48 51.94
N ALA A 178 -16.81 -5.03 51.84
CA ALA A 178 -15.96 -4.72 52.98
C ALA A 178 -16.37 -3.43 53.72
N ARG A 179 -17.20 -2.58 53.11
CA ARG A 179 -17.85 -1.43 53.77
C ARG A 179 -19.34 -1.71 53.99
N PRO A 180 -19.72 -2.54 54.99
CA PRO A 180 -21.11 -2.58 55.42
C PRO A 180 -21.50 -1.17 55.89
N GLY A 181 -22.65 -0.70 55.40
CA GLY A 181 -23.07 0.69 55.50
C GLY A 181 -22.90 1.28 56.89
N ASN A 182 -22.20 2.42 56.97
CA ASN A 182 -22.27 3.33 58.10
C ASN A 182 -23.64 4.06 58.06
N GLY A 183 -24.71 3.27 58.10
CA GLY A 183 -26.09 3.70 58.22
C GLY A 183 -26.42 3.97 59.69
N ALA A 184 -25.66 4.83 60.34
CA ALA A 184 -26.09 5.44 61.59
C ALA A 184 -27.23 6.41 61.25
N GLN A 185 -28.47 5.92 61.30
CA GLN A 185 -29.64 6.76 61.43
C GLN A 185 -29.41 7.70 62.62
N ARG A 186 -29.12 8.98 62.33
CA ARG A 186 -29.19 10.04 63.34
C ARG A 186 -30.65 10.11 63.82
N PRO A 187 -30.93 9.94 65.12
CA PRO A 187 -32.27 10.18 65.62
C PRO A 187 -32.60 11.66 65.41
N ARG A 188 -33.66 11.93 64.64
CA ARG A 188 -34.30 13.24 64.56
C ARG A 188 -34.79 13.59 65.97
N ARG A 189 -34.15 14.57 66.63
CA ARG A 189 -34.70 15.21 67.82
C ARG A 189 -36.04 15.84 67.44
N ALA A 190 -37.12 15.30 67.99
CA ALA A 190 -38.40 16.00 68.06
C ALA A 190 -38.27 17.16 69.07
N ALA A 191 -38.86 18.30 68.71
CA ALA A 191 -39.01 19.48 69.55
C ALA A 191 -40.02 19.24 70.67
#